data_AF-A0A2V6JQA3-F1
#
_entry.id   AF-A0A2V6JQA3-F1
#
_cell.length_a   1.000
_cell.length_b   1.000
_cell.length_c   1.000
_cell.angle_alpha   90.00
_cell.angle_beta   90.00
_cell.angle_gamma   90.00
#
_symmetry.space_group_name_H-M   'P 1'
#
loop_
_entity.id
_entity.type
_entity.pdbx_description
1 polymer ?
#
loop_
_entity_poly.entity_id
_entity_poly.type
_entity_poly.pdbx_seq_one_letter_code
_entity_poly.pdbx_strand_id
1 'polypeptide(L)'
;MPFSLFLALRYLKPKRTFLSIITLISVLGVMLGVTVLILVISVMTGFDRELRQKVIDFDAHILVSSEDVLRDWRTLKTKIDNTTGVVATAPFIQGPV
;
A
#
# COMPACT_ATOMS: atom_id res chain seq x y z
N MET A 1 -34.95 -13.26 7.81
CA MET A 1 -33.73 -13.85 8.41
C MET A 1 -33.81 -15.37 8.24
N PRO A 2 -32.76 -16.04 7.75
CA PRO A 2 -32.76 -17.49 7.68
C PRO A 2 -32.88 -18.06 9.11
N PHE A 3 -33.67 -19.12 9.26
CA PHE A 3 -34.00 -19.74 10.55
C PHE A 3 -32.75 -20.14 11.36
N SER A 4 -31.68 -20.55 10.68
CA SER A 4 -30.40 -20.91 11.27
C SER A 4 -29.69 -19.75 11.99
N LEU A 5 -29.67 -18.54 11.41
CA LEU A 5 -29.07 -17.36 12.05
C LEU A 5 -29.84 -16.93 13.29
N PHE A 6 -31.17 -17.00 13.25
CA PHE A 6 -32.01 -16.69 14.41
C PHE A 6 -31.75 -17.66 15.57
N LEU A 7 -31.60 -18.95 15.26
CA LEU A 7 -31.29 -19.96 16.25
C LEU A 7 -29.87 -19.73 16.83
N ALA A 8 -28.86 -19.52 15.98
CA ALA A 8 -27.48 -19.27 16.41
C ALA A 8 -27.37 -18.06 17.35
N LEU A 9 -27.98 -16.93 17.02
CA LEU A 9 -27.92 -15.71 17.83
C LEU A 9 -28.63 -15.87 19.20
N ARG A 10 -29.70 -16.67 19.26
CA ARG A 10 -30.41 -16.99 20.50
C ARG A 10 -29.58 -17.85 21.45
N TYR A 11 -28.79 -18.78 20.92
CA TYR A 11 -27.87 -19.59 21.72
C TYR A 11 -26.59 -18.83 22.11
N LEU A 12 -26.19 -17.83 21.33
CA LEU A 12 -25.07 -16.94 21.65
C LEU A 12 -25.34 -16.02 22.85
N LYS A 13 -26.61 -15.79 23.22
CA LYS A 13 -27.02 -14.99 24.38
C LYS A 13 -27.53 -15.89 25.52
N PRO A 14 -26.65 -16.58 26.27
CA PRO A 14 -27.07 -17.47 27.34
C PRO A 14 -27.72 -16.68 28.48
N LYS A 15 -28.89 -17.15 28.94
CA LYS A 15 -29.66 -16.52 30.03
C LYS A 15 -29.03 -16.68 31.43
N ARG A 16 -28.01 -17.52 31.59
CA ARG A 16 -27.33 -17.76 32.89
C ARG A 16 -26.01 -17.00 32.94
N THR A 17 -25.83 -16.19 33.99
CA THR A 17 -24.73 -15.24 34.15
C THR A 17 -23.35 -15.88 33.97
N PHE A 18 -23.12 -17.07 34.55
CA PHE A 18 -21.83 -17.78 34.45
C PHE A 18 -21.46 -18.17 33.02
N LEU A 19 -22.41 -18.72 32.25
CA LEU A 19 -22.18 -19.08 30.85
C LEU A 19 -22.01 -17.84 29.98
N SER A 20 -22.71 -16.75 30.29
CA SER A 20 -22.62 -15.48 29.56
C SER A 20 -21.23 -14.85 29.65
N ILE A 21 -20.55 -14.97 30.79
CA ILE A 21 -19.20 -14.42 30.98
C ILE A 21 -18.18 -15.19 30.14
N ILE A 22 -18.24 -16.53 30.14
CA ILE A 22 -17.30 -17.36 29.36
C ILE A 22 -17.44 -17.07 27.87
N THR A 23 -18.66 -17.04 27.34
CA THR A 23 -18.89 -16.70 25.93
C THR A 23 -18.38 -15.30 25.58
N LEU A 24 -18.55 -14.32 26.48
CA LEU A 24 -18.07 -12.96 26.24
C LEU A 24 -16.54 -12.92 26.16
N ILE A 25 -15.84 -13.57 27.10
CA ILE A 25 -14.38 -13.62 27.13
C ILE A 25 -13.84 -14.36 25.89
N SER A 26 -14.44 -15.49 25.50
CA SER A 26 -14.01 -16.24 24.31
C SER A 26 -14.15 -15.42 23.02
N VAL A 27 -15.27 -14.71 22.85
CA VAL A 27 -15.47 -13.85 21.67
C VAL A 27 -14.48 -12.69 21.68
N LEU A 28 -14.29 -12.02 22.82
CA LEU A 28 -13.34 -10.91 22.94
C LEU A 28 -11.90 -11.36 22.69
N GLY A 29 -11.49 -12.54 23.16
CA GLY A 29 -10.14 -13.08 22.92
C GLY A 29 -9.85 -13.27 21.43
N VAL A 30 -10.79 -13.88 20.69
CA VAL A 30 -10.65 -14.06 19.24
C VAL A 30 -10.68 -12.72 18.51
N MET A 31 -11.60 -11.82 18.87
CA MET A 31 -11.66 -10.48 18.29
C MET A 31 -10.35 -9.72 18.47
N LEU A 32 -9.79 -9.70 19.68
CA LEU A 32 -8.52 -9.04 19.96
C LEU A 32 -7.36 -9.69 19.20
N GLY A 33 -7.28 -11.02 19.18
CA GLY A 33 -6.24 -11.73 18.44
C GLY A 33 -6.24 -11.43 16.95
N VAL A 34 -7.40 -11.48 16.31
CA VAL A 34 -7.55 -11.15 14.88
C VAL A 34 -7.26 -9.66 14.63
N THR A 35 -7.72 -8.77 15.52
CA THR A 35 -7.46 -7.32 15.40
C THR A 35 -5.96 -7.02 15.42
N VAL A 36 -5.22 -7.60 16.36
CA VAL A 36 -3.77 -7.41 16.46
C VAL A 36 -3.07 -7.93 15.20
N LEU A 37 -3.46 -9.11 14.70
CA LEU A 37 -2.89 -9.67 13.48
C LEU A 37 -3.10 -8.76 12.26
N ILE A 38 -4.33 -8.26 12.07
CA ILE A 38 -4.67 -7.33 10.99
C ILE A 38 -3.88 -6.03 11.13
N LEU A 39 -3.75 -5.48 12.35
CA LEU A 39 -2.98 -4.27 12.59
C LEU A 39 -1.52 -4.42 12.19
N VAL A 40 -0.87 -5.52 12.58
CA VAL A 40 0.54 -5.77 12.23
C VAL A 40 0.73 -5.83 10.72
N ILE A 41 -0.12 -6.58 10.01
CA ILE A 41 -0.07 -6.67 8.55
C ILE A 41 -0.28 -5.29 7.94
N SER A 42 -1.29 -4.54 8.40
CA SER A 42 -1.58 -3.20 7.90
C SER A 42 -0.41 -2.23 8.08
N VAL A 43 0.27 -2.28 9.22
CA VAL A 43 1.43 -1.42 9.50
C VAL A 43 2.60 -1.80 8.61
N MET A 44 2.93 -3.09 8.51
CA MET A 44 4.04 -3.56 7.68
C MET A 44 3.82 -3.24 6.20
N THR A 45 2.62 -3.49 5.67
CA THR A 45 2.29 -3.16 4.28
C THR A 45 2.30 -1.66 4.01
N GLY A 46 1.79 -0.84 4.94
CA GLY A 46 1.82 0.61 4.81
C GLY A 46 3.26 1.15 4.82
N PHE A 47 4.09 0.63 5.71
CA PHE A 47 5.48 1.05 5.83
C PHE A 47 6.34 0.62 4.65
N ASP A 48 6.16 -0.60 4.14
CA ASP A 48 6.82 -1.09 2.93
C ASP A 48 6.55 -0.17 1.73
N ARG A 49 5.29 0.24 1.56
CA ARG A 49 4.90 1.18 0.49
C ARG A 49 5.59 2.54 0.65
N GLU A 50 5.60 3.10 1.85
CA GLU A 50 6.20 4.41 2.13
C GLU A 50 7.72 4.38 1.95
N LEU A 51 8.39 3.33 2.44
CA LEU A 51 9.82 3.14 2.23
C LEU A 51 10.15 2.96 0.76
N ARG A 52 9.40 2.09 0.06
CA ARG A 52 9.60 1.85 -1.37
C ARG A 52 9.46 3.13 -2.17
N GLN A 53 8.45 3.95 -1.85
CA GLN A 53 8.28 5.25 -2.48
C GLN A 53 9.46 6.17 -2.19
N LYS A 54 9.85 6.37 -0.93
CA LYS A 54 10.97 7.27 -0.61
C LYS A 54 12.32 6.82 -1.18
N VAL A 55 12.54 5.51 -1.33
CA VAL A 55 13.82 4.95 -1.82
C VAL A 55 13.89 4.93 -3.35
N ILE A 56 12.80 4.59 -4.04
CA ILE A 56 12.80 4.38 -5.50
C ILE A 56 12.47 5.66 -6.29
N ASP A 57 11.80 6.65 -5.68
CA ASP A 57 11.32 7.85 -6.40
C ASP A 57 12.43 8.86 -6.75
N PHE A 58 13.70 8.54 -6.50
CA PHE A 58 14.85 9.37 -6.85
C PHE A 58 15.58 8.96 -8.13
N ASP A 59 15.14 7.90 -8.81
CA ASP A 59 15.83 7.43 -10.02
C ASP A 59 15.02 7.68 -11.30
N ALA A 60 15.71 8.12 -12.35
CA ALA A 60 15.09 8.37 -13.64
C ALA A 60 14.73 7.03 -14.29
N HIS A 61 13.44 6.79 -14.54
CA HIS A 61 12.97 5.54 -15.15
C HIS A 61 13.59 5.29 -16.54
N ILE A 62 13.93 6.37 -17.26
CA ILE A 62 14.58 6.33 -18.57
C ILE A 62 15.63 7.44 -18.63
N LEU A 63 16.86 7.09 -19.00
CA LEU A 63 17.95 8.02 -19.24
C LEU A 63 18.26 8.05 -20.74
N VAL A 64 18.25 9.24 -21.32
CA VAL A 64 18.64 9.47 -22.73
C VAL A 64 19.98 10.20 -22.72
N SER A 65 21.01 9.52 -23.19
CA SER A 65 22.38 10.04 -23.28
C SER A 65 22.93 9.88 -24.70
N SER A 66 23.95 10.67 -25.03
CA SER A 66 24.67 10.68 -26.31
C SER A 66 26.17 10.70 -26.02
N GLU A 67 26.98 10.08 -26.89
CA GLU A 67 28.45 10.09 -26.78
C GLU A 67 29.02 11.51 -26.93
N ASP A 68 28.35 12.36 -27.73
CA ASP A 68 28.67 13.77 -27.94
C ASP A 68 27.66 14.71 -27.28
N VAL A 69 28.07 15.98 -27.09
CA VAL A 69 27.21 17.05 -26.52
C VAL A 69 25.89 17.13 -27.28
N LEU A 70 24.79 16.94 -26.55
CA LEU A 70 23.44 17.00 -27.09
C LEU A 70 23.05 18.45 -27.46
N ARG A 71 23.38 18.88 -28.68
CA ARG A 71 23.12 20.27 -29.16
C ARG A 71 21.63 20.58 -29.29
N ASP A 72 20.84 19.62 -29.78
CA ASP A 72 19.41 19.78 -30.04
C ASP A 72 18.51 19.22 -28.92
N TRP A 73 18.99 19.28 -27.66
CA TRP A 73 18.26 18.74 -26.51
C TRP A 73 16.86 19.35 -26.32
N ARG A 74 16.66 20.61 -26.73
CA ARG A 74 15.36 21.30 -26.66
C ARG A 74 14.33 20.67 -27.59
N THR A 75 14.69 20.42 -28.85
CA THR A 75 13.79 19.80 -29.83
C THR A 75 13.50 18.35 -29.47
N LEU A 76 14.52 17.63 -28.98
CA LEU A 76 14.37 16.26 -28.49
C LEU A 76 13.43 16.20 -27.28
N LYS A 77 13.57 17.13 -26.32
CA LYS A 77 12.69 17.25 -25.16
C LYS A 77 11.22 17.38 -25.60
N THR A 78 10.91 18.31 -26.50
CA THR A 78 9.53 18.50 -26.99
C THR A 78 8.99 17.26 -27.70
N LYS A 79 9.83 16.50 -28.41
CA LYS A 79 9.42 15.25 -29.04
C LYS A 79 9.11 14.16 -28.01
N ILE A 80 9.91 14.06 -26.96
CA ILE A 80 9.73 13.09 -25.87
C ILE A 80 8.49 13.46 -25.03
N ASP A 81 8.30 14.74 -24.70
CA ASP A 81 7.13 15.21 -23.94
C ASP A 81 5.80 14.92 -24.65
N ASN A 82 5.79 14.90 -25.98
CA ASN A 82 4.61 14.58 -26.79
C ASN A 82 4.37 13.07 -26.97
N THR A 83 5.23 12.20 -26.42
CA THR A 83 5.09 10.75 -26.54
C THR A 83 4.15 10.22 -25.45
N THR A 84 3.17 9.41 -25.83
CA THR A 84 2.19 8.82 -24.90
C THR A 84 2.89 7.98 -23.83
N GLY A 85 2.66 8.31 -22.55
CA GLY A 85 3.24 7.60 -21.40
C GLY A 85 4.39 8.36 -20.70
N VAL A 86 4.85 9.48 -21.25
CA VAL A 86 5.83 10.35 -20.60
C VAL A 86 5.12 11.26 -19.60
N VAL A 87 5.48 11.15 -18.32
CA VAL A 87 4.90 11.98 -17.23
C VAL A 87 5.64 13.32 -17.09
N ALA A 88 6.96 13.30 -17.16
CA ALA A 88 7.81 14.49 -17.09
C ALA A 88 9.20 14.19 -17.68
N THR A 89 9.87 15.24 -18.20
CA THR A 89 11.27 15.17 -18.63
C THR A 89 12.08 16.30 -17.97
N ALA A 90 13.27 15.96 -17.48
CA ALA A 90 14.21 16.91 -16.90
C ALA A 90 15.58 16.78 -17.59
N PRO A 91 16.16 17.86 -18.13
CA PRO A 91 17.53 17.84 -18.60
C PRO A 91 18.49 17.80 -17.41
N PHE A 92 19.51 16.95 -17.48
CA PHE A 92 20.60 16.91 -16.50
C PHE A 92 21.94 17.03 -17.21
N ILE A 93 22.96 17.55 -16.51
CA ILE A 93 24.33 17.64 -17.00
C ILE A 93 25.17 16.74 -16.12
N GLN A 94 25.87 15.78 -16.73
CA GLN A 94 26.82 14.92 -16.03
C GLN A 94 28.23 15.37 -16.39
N GLY A 95 28.87 16.11 -15.49
CA GLY A 95 30.28 16.49 -15.60
C GLY A 95 31.14 15.60 -14.70
N PRO A 96 32.44 15.45 -14.99
CA PRO A 96 33.36 14.82 -14.06
C PRO A 96 33.38 15.63 -12.76
N VAL A 97 33.28 14.92 -11.63
CA VAL A 97 33.54 15.47 -10.29
C VAL A 97 35.00 15.88 -10.12
#